data_AF-A0A9P0AT89-F1
#
_entry.id   AF-A0A9P0AT89-F1
#
_cell.length_a   1.000
_cell.length_b   1.000
_cell.length_c   1.000
_cell.angle_alpha   90.00
_cell.angle_beta   90.00
_cell.angle_gamma   90.00
#
_symmetry.space_group_name_H-M   'P 1'
#
loop_
_entity.id
_entity.type
_entity.pdbx_description
1 polymer ?
#
loop_
_entity_poly.entity_id
_entity_poly.type
_entity_poly.pdbx_seq_one_letter_code
_entity_poly.pdbx_strand_id
1 'polypeptide(L)'
;MWLKILFLIYCVKKISATRLFDTEYVPDESDVTFHLYHSSDFSEDDELFIDNPKSIKTSKFDPNIPTRFIIHGWTHSRDVPWIIELRELMASRNYGNIIVVDWGKLAHSMYVETREHTVLTSKQLARLLIFLARDQKIHMSSVHLIGHSMGGQISASAAYQVQQALGQKIGRITGLDPASPLFEWPEPDNLNELLDSSDALFVDVIHTNSGHLGMVKPAGHVDYYPNGGDDQPGCGFWVCSHIRAVEYFTASIRKPDLFKAYPYSSWEEYLERDTGNLNKRVGVPMGWAANPSIPIGCYYFKTHGEEQEYIMTKTTIEDSEVEYL
;
A
#
# COMPACT_ATOMS: atom_id res chain seq x y z
N MET A 1 14.85 24.75 1.97
CA MET A 1 13.91 23.68 2.38
C MET A 1 14.61 22.55 3.12
N TRP A 2 15.76 22.06 2.63
CA TRP A 2 16.68 21.15 3.33
C TRP A 2 17.04 21.56 4.77
N LEU A 3 17.24 22.86 5.01
CA LEU A 3 17.46 23.41 6.36
C LEU A 3 16.27 23.22 7.31
N LYS A 4 15.02 23.17 6.81
CA LYS A 4 13.83 22.94 7.65
C LYS A 4 13.68 21.46 8.03
N ILE A 5 14.04 20.54 7.14
CA ILE A 5 14.05 19.09 7.40
C ILE A 5 15.23 18.73 8.33
N LEU A 6 16.42 19.31 8.10
CA LEU A 6 17.56 19.19 9.02
C LEU A 6 17.26 19.79 10.40
N PHE A 7 16.54 20.91 10.45
CA PHE A 7 16.07 21.48 11.72
C PHE A 7 15.03 20.58 12.39
N LEU A 8 14.14 19.94 11.62
CA LEU A 8 13.20 18.95 12.15
C LEU A 8 13.94 17.73 12.74
N ILE A 9 14.92 17.18 12.02
CA ILE A 9 15.74 16.03 12.47
C ILE A 9 16.59 16.41 13.69
N TYR A 10 17.19 17.61 13.69
CA TYR A 10 17.92 18.15 14.84
C TYR A 10 17.00 18.34 16.05
N CYS A 11 15.80 18.88 15.85
CA CYS A 11 14.78 18.99 16.88
C CYS A 11 14.35 17.62 17.39
N VAL A 12 14.12 16.62 16.54
CA VAL A 12 13.73 15.25 16.94
C VAL A 12 14.82 14.58 17.79
N LYS A 13 16.09 14.65 17.38
CA LYS A 13 17.21 14.14 18.20
C LYS A 13 17.35 14.87 19.53
N LYS A 14 16.99 16.16 19.60
CA LYS A 14 17.01 16.95 20.84
C LYS A 14 15.78 16.73 21.71
N ILE A 15 14.60 16.49 21.13
CA ILE A 15 13.35 16.18 21.83
C ILE A 15 13.45 14.80 22.48
N SER A 16 14.07 13.82 21.82
CA SER A 16 14.38 12.53 22.44
C SER A 16 15.32 12.66 23.66
N ALA A 17 16.06 13.76 23.78
CA ALA A 17 16.96 14.06 24.91
C ALA A 17 16.37 15.06 25.93
N THR A 18 15.21 15.67 25.65
CA THR A 18 14.58 16.65 26.55
C THR A 18 13.09 16.38 26.64
N ARG A 19 12.67 15.72 27.72
CA ARG A 19 11.26 15.65 28.17
C ARG A 19 10.71 17.07 28.30
N LEU A 20 10.00 17.55 27.30
CA LEU A 20 9.37 18.87 27.31
C LEU A 20 8.02 18.80 26.60
N PHE A 21 7.10 17.96 27.08
CA PHE A 21 5.64 18.18 27.06
C PHE A 21 5.01 17.26 28.12
N ASP A 22 4.56 17.84 29.23
CA ASP A 22 4.04 17.17 30.44
C ASP A 22 2.57 16.71 30.32
N THR A 23 2.16 16.27 29.13
CA THR A 23 1.00 15.41 28.92
C THR A 23 1.35 14.46 27.78
N GLU A 24 1.70 13.22 28.10
CA GLU A 24 1.94 12.17 27.11
C GLU A 24 0.61 11.94 26.38
N TYR A 25 0.47 12.50 25.16
CA TYR A 25 -0.68 12.21 24.32
C TYR A 25 -0.62 10.73 23.96
N VAL A 26 -1.56 9.96 24.49
CA VAL A 26 -1.71 8.54 24.19
C VAL A 26 -2.84 8.44 23.17
N PRO A 27 -2.56 8.09 21.89
CA PRO A 27 -3.60 7.92 20.89
C PRO A 27 -4.57 6.80 21.31
N ASP A 28 -5.87 7.02 21.08
CA ASP A 28 -6.91 6.08 21.48
C ASP A 28 -6.96 4.90 20.50
N GLU A 29 -7.05 3.66 21.02
CA GLU A 29 -7.17 2.47 20.18
C GLU A 29 -8.44 2.51 19.30
N SER A 30 -9.49 3.21 19.74
CA SER A 30 -10.75 3.42 19.01
C SER A 30 -10.67 4.44 17.86
N ASP A 31 -9.51 5.07 17.67
CA ASP A 31 -9.25 5.94 16.51
C ASP A 31 -8.77 5.17 15.28
N VAL A 32 -8.66 3.84 15.38
CA VAL A 32 -8.42 2.93 14.26
C VAL A 32 -9.65 2.03 14.08
N THR A 33 -10.35 2.20 12.97
CA THR A 33 -11.61 1.48 12.67
C THR A 33 -11.49 0.67 11.38
N PHE A 34 -12.33 -0.36 11.24
CA PHE A 34 -12.24 -1.35 10.16
C PHE A 34 -13.59 -1.48 9.46
N HIS A 35 -13.66 -1.07 8.21
CA HIS A 35 -14.91 -0.90 7.49
C HIS A 35 -15.01 -1.86 6.32
N LEU A 36 -15.95 -2.80 6.39
CA LEU A 36 -16.18 -3.81 5.37
C LEU A 36 -17.19 -3.29 4.33
N TYR A 37 -16.78 -3.29 3.07
CA TYR A 37 -17.58 -2.84 1.92
C TYR A 37 -18.02 -4.03 1.05
N HIS A 38 -19.20 -3.88 0.44
CA HIS A 38 -19.88 -4.93 -0.32
C HIS A 38 -20.27 -4.47 -1.72
N SER A 39 -20.32 -5.40 -2.67
CA SER A 39 -20.71 -5.12 -4.05
C SER A 39 -22.18 -4.74 -4.23
N SER A 40 -23.03 -5.06 -3.24
CA SER A 40 -24.47 -4.81 -3.29
C SER A 40 -24.86 -3.35 -3.03
N ASP A 41 -24.06 -2.62 -2.25
CA ASP A 41 -24.32 -1.24 -1.84
C ASP A 41 -23.01 -0.58 -1.39
N PHE A 42 -22.58 0.46 -2.11
CA PHE A 42 -21.35 1.20 -1.82
C PHE A 42 -21.56 2.36 -0.83
N SER A 43 -22.82 2.66 -0.47
CA SER A 43 -23.17 3.74 0.45
C SER A 43 -23.19 3.31 1.93
N GLU A 44 -23.22 2.00 2.20
CA GLU A 44 -23.20 1.42 3.54
C GLU A 44 -21.97 0.52 3.75
N ASP A 45 -21.41 0.57 4.96
CA ASP A 45 -20.32 -0.28 5.40
C ASP A 45 -20.67 -0.99 6.72
N ASP A 46 -20.11 -2.18 6.93
CA ASP A 46 -20.18 -2.86 8.23
C ASP A 46 -18.87 -2.63 8.99
N GLU A 47 -18.94 -1.96 10.15
CA GLU A 47 -17.77 -1.83 11.02
C GLU A 47 -17.47 -3.14 11.74
N LEU A 48 -16.22 -3.60 11.64
CA LEU A 48 -15.72 -4.81 12.29
C LEU A 48 -14.97 -4.43 13.57
N PHE A 49 -15.40 -4.99 14.69
CA PHE A 49 -14.81 -4.71 15.99
C PHE A 49 -13.87 -5.85 16.41
N ILE A 50 -12.66 -5.48 16.84
CA ILE A 50 -11.67 -6.40 17.39
C ILE A 50 -12.25 -7.14 18.60
N ASP A 51 -11.94 -8.44 18.72
CA ASP A 51 -12.37 -9.31 19.83
C ASP A 51 -13.91 -9.37 20.02
N ASN A 52 -14.68 -9.03 18.98
CA ASN A 52 -16.14 -9.02 19.02
C ASN A 52 -16.74 -9.91 17.92
N PRO A 53 -16.93 -11.22 18.18
CA PRO A 53 -17.52 -12.15 17.21
C PRO A 53 -18.92 -11.78 16.73
N LYS A 54 -19.67 -10.99 17.51
CA LYS A 54 -21.00 -10.53 17.12
C LYS A 54 -20.90 -9.57 15.94
N SER A 55 -19.92 -8.66 15.93
CA SER A 55 -19.70 -7.71 14.83
C SER A 55 -19.50 -8.41 13.49
N ILE A 56 -18.72 -9.50 13.48
CA ILE A 56 -18.50 -10.29 12.27
C ILE A 56 -19.77 -11.07 11.87
N LYS A 57 -20.48 -11.65 12.84
CA LYS A 57 -21.71 -12.42 12.54
C LYS A 57 -22.87 -11.59 12.01
N THR A 58 -22.93 -10.32 12.39
CA THR A 58 -23.99 -9.39 11.94
C THR A 58 -23.60 -8.62 10.69
N SER A 59 -22.32 -8.61 10.33
CA SER A 59 -21.86 -8.07 9.05
C SER A 59 -22.04 -9.09 7.94
N LYS A 60 -21.77 -8.66 6.72
CA LYS A 60 -21.72 -9.53 5.54
C LYS A 60 -20.31 -10.14 5.31
N PHE A 61 -19.46 -10.21 6.34
CA PHE A 61 -18.14 -10.84 6.23
C PHE A 61 -18.27 -12.34 5.94
N ASP A 62 -17.57 -12.83 4.90
CA ASP A 62 -17.52 -14.26 4.59
C ASP A 62 -16.11 -14.82 4.84
N PRO A 63 -15.92 -15.69 5.84
CA PRO A 63 -14.61 -16.27 6.14
C PRO A 63 -14.07 -17.22 5.07
N ASN A 64 -14.89 -17.64 4.10
CA ASN A 64 -14.51 -18.61 3.08
C ASN A 64 -13.95 -17.97 1.80
N ILE A 65 -14.04 -16.65 1.67
CA ILE A 65 -13.48 -15.91 0.53
C ILE A 65 -12.22 -15.13 0.94
N PRO A 66 -11.37 -14.73 -0.01
CA PRO A 66 -10.18 -13.94 0.30
C PRO A 66 -10.53 -12.60 0.98
N THR A 67 -9.61 -12.08 1.80
CA THR A 67 -9.79 -10.78 2.47
C THR A 67 -8.74 -9.80 2.00
N ARG A 68 -9.17 -8.58 1.68
CA ARG A 68 -8.34 -7.49 1.15
C ARG A 68 -8.44 -6.29 2.08
N PHE A 69 -7.30 -5.79 2.54
CA PHE A 69 -7.24 -4.58 3.35
C PHE A 69 -6.67 -3.44 2.53
N ILE A 70 -7.34 -2.29 2.53
CA ILE A 70 -6.84 -1.05 1.94
C ILE A 70 -6.46 -0.11 3.07
N ILE A 71 -5.19 0.32 3.10
CA ILE A 71 -4.62 1.09 4.21
C ILE A 71 -4.05 2.40 3.65
N HIS A 72 -4.63 3.53 4.06
CA HIS A 72 -4.22 4.85 3.60
C HIS A 72 -2.95 5.36 4.33
N GLY A 73 -2.40 6.48 3.85
CA GLY A 73 -1.23 7.15 4.39
C GLY A 73 -1.52 8.39 5.25
N TRP A 74 -0.46 9.16 5.51
CA TRP A 74 -0.51 10.46 6.18
C TRP A 74 -1.47 11.43 5.49
N THR A 75 -2.24 12.19 6.27
CA THR A 75 -3.24 13.17 5.83
C THR A 75 -4.44 12.63 5.03
N HIS A 76 -4.62 11.31 4.99
CA HIS A 76 -5.78 10.66 4.37
C HIS A 76 -6.70 10.01 5.40
N SER A 77 -7.86 9.57 4.95
CA SER A 77 -8.87 8.79 5.70
C SER A 77 -9.60 7.84 4.75
N ARG A 78 -10.57 7.07 5.26
CA ARG A 78 -11.42 6.20 4.43
C ARG A 78 -12.24 6.92 3.35
N ASP A 79 -12.42 8.23 3.43
CA ASP A 79 -13.34 8.98 2.57
C ASP A 79 -12.64 9.79 1.48
N VAL A 80 -11.31 9.64 1.34
CA VAL A 80 -10.58 10.28 0.25
C VAL A 80 -10.92 9.60 -1.10
N PRO A 81 -10.93 10.35 -2.22
CA PRO A 81 -11.42 9.84 -3.51
C PRO A 81 -10.79 8.53 -3.98
N TRP A 82 -9.49 8.35 -3.78
CA TRP A 82 -8.80 7.14 -4.25
C TRP A 82 -9.18 5.89 -3.44
N ILE A 83 -9.48 6.03 -2.14
CA ILE A 83 -9.96 4.91 -1.32
C ILE A 83 -11.34 4.49 -1.80
N ILE A 84 -12.23 5.47 -2.01
CA ILE A 84 -13.59 5.23 -2.52
C ILE A 84 -13.52 4.52 -3.87
N GLU A 85 -12.73 5.03 -4.80
CA GLU A 85 -12.57 4.43 -6.12
C GLU A 85 -12.02 3.00 -6.05
N LEU A 86 -10.97 2.78 -5.26
CA LEU A 86 -10.35 1.47 -5.16
C LEU A 86 -11.27 0.45 -4.48
N ARG A 87 -11.92 0.80 -3.36
CA ARG A 87 -12.80 -0.11 -2.64
C ARG A 87 -14.02 -0.50 -3.46
N GLU A 88 -14.64 0.46 -4.17
CA GLU A 88 -15.79 0.20 -5.05
C GLU A 88 -15.41 -0.65 -6.25
N LEU A 89 -14.25 -0.39 -6.86
CA LEU A 89 -13.75 -1.19 -7.96
C LEU A 89 -13.47 -2.63 -7.52
N MET A 90 -12.81 -2.84 -6.39
CA MET A 90 -12.53 -4.19 -5.89
C MET A 90 -13.80 -4.93 -5.47
N ALA A 91 -14.72 -4.24 -4.80
CA ALA A 91 -16.00 -4.81 -4.41
C ALA A 91 -16.84 -5.17 -5.63
N SER A 92 -16.99 -4.29 -6.62
CA SER A 92 -17.73 -4.58 -7.87
C SER A 92 -17.17 -5.75 -8.68
N ARG A 93 -15.86 -6.05 -8.55
CA ARG A 93 -15.21 -7.23 -9.15
C ARG A 93 -15.31 -8.49 -8.30
N ASN A 94 -15.99 -8.44 -7.15
CA ASN A 94 -16.11 -9.52 -6.17
C ASN A 94 -14.74 -10.10 -5.76
N TYR A 95 -13.74 -9.24 -5.52
CA TYR A 95 -12.39 -9.66 -5.12
C TYR A 95 -12.25 -10.07 -3.64
N GLY A 96 -13.35 -10.48 -3.02
CA GLY A 96 -13.42 -10.95 -1.63
C GLY A 96 -13.99 -9.93 -0.66
N ASN A 97 -13.69 -10.10 0.62
CA ASN A 97 -14.01 -9.12 1.66
C ASN A 97 -13.12 -7.88 1.47
N ILE A 98 -13.69 -6.71 1.21
CA ILE A 98 -12.93 -5.46 1.05
C ILE A 98 -13.04 -4.64 2.33
N ILE A 99 -11.93 -4.54 3.07
CA ILE A 99 -11.89 -3.84 4.36
C ILE A 99 -10.99 -2.61 4.23
N VAL A 100 -11.51 -1.42 4.51
CA VAL A 100 -10.70 -0.22 4.65
C VAL A 100 -10.28 -0.07 6.12
N VAL A 101 -8.98 0.10 6.34
CA VAL A 101 -8.43 0.45 7.66
C VAL A 101 -8.42 1.97 7.76
N ASP A 102 -9.38 2.53 8.49
CA ASP A 102 -9.45 3.98 8.71
C ASP A 102 -8.71 4.33 9.99
N TRP A 103 -7.64 5.10 9.84
CA TRP A 103 -6.89 5.69 10.93
C TRP A 103 -6.79 7.21 10.74
N GLY A 104 -7.75 7.80 10.02
CA GLY A 104 -7.77 9.20 9.63
C GLY A 104 -7.62 10.16 10.81
N LYS A 105 -8.22 9.85 11.96
CA LYS A 105 -8.08 10.66 13.18
C LYS A 105 -6.64 10.79 13.66
N LEU A 106 -5.83 9.73 13.49
CA LEU A 106 -4.41 9.69 13.83
C LEU A 106 -3.52 10.19 12.67
N ALA A 107 -3.97 9.99 11.43
CA ALA A 107 -3.23 10.31 10.22
C ALA A 107 -3.19 11.82 9.91
N HIS A 108 -4.05 12.64 10.52
CA HIS A 108 -4.08 14.10 10.33
C HIS A 108 -3.22 14.89 11.34
N SER A 109 -2.33 14.21 12.07
CA SER A 109 -1.31 14.84 12.92
C SER A 109 -0.08 15.31 12.14
N MET A 110 0.87 15.94 12.85
CA MET A 110 2.19 16.27 12.28
C MET A 110 2.95 14.99 11.90
N TYR A 111 3.74 15.02 10.82
CA TYR A 111 4.40 13.82 10.26
C TYR A 111 5.14 12.95 11.29
N VAL A 112 5.89 13.56 12.21
CA VAL A 112 6.64 12.85 13.26
C VAL A 112 5.69 12.12 14.22
N GLU A 113 4.60 12.76 14.60
CA GLU A 113 3.59 12.19 15.48
C GLU A 113 2.79 11.09 14.76
N THR A 114 2.42 11.32 13.50
CA THR A 114 1.77 10.30 12.67
C THR A 114 2.65 9.07 12.48
N ARG A 115 3.97 9.23 12.36
CA ARG A 115 4.90 8.10 12.36
C ARG A 115 4.76 7.26 13.63
N GLU A 116 4.71 7.86 14.81
CA GLU A 116 4.48 7.11 16.05
C GLU A 116 3.09 6.43 16.06
N HIS A 117 2.07 7.10 15.54
CA HIS A 117 0.72 6.52 15.43
C HIS A 117 0.67 5.27 14.56
N THR A 118 1.55 5.13 13.56
CA THR A 118 1.62 3.89 12.77
C THR A 118 1.90 2.64 13.61
N VAL A 119 2.59 2.77 14.76
CA VAL A 119 2.84 1.65 15.68
C VAL A 119 1.53 1.16 16.29
N LEU A 120 0.70 2.08 16.78
CA LEU A 120 -0.63 1.77 17.30
C LEU A 120 -1.51 1.18 16.19
N THR A 121 -1.57 1.82 15.02
CA THR A 121 -2.39 1.36 13.89
C THR A 121 -2.01 -0.06 13.46
N SER A 122 -0.71 -0.36 13.36
CA SER A 122 -0.21 -1.69 13.02
C SER A 122 -0.60 -2.74 14.07
N LYS A 123 -0.53 -2.39 15.36
CA LYS A 123 -0.97 -3.25 16.45
C LYS A 123 -2.47 -3.55 16.39
N GLN A 124 -3.31 -2.55 16.11
CA GLN A 124 -4.76 -2.75 15.97
C GLN A 124 -5.07 -3.63 14.75
N LEU A 125 -4.44 -3.37 13.59
CA LEU A 125 -4.60 -4.22 12.41
C LEU A 125 -4.16 -5.67 12.66
N ALA A 126 -3.02 -5.88 13.32
CA ALA A 126 -2.55 -7.21 13.70
C ALA A 126 -3.55 -7.90 14.65
N ARG A 127 -4.10 -7.20 15.65
CA ARG A 127 -5.11 -7.74 16.55
C ARG A 127 -6.37 -8.18 15.80
N LEU A 128 -6.88 -7.37 14.87
CA LEU A 128 -8.02 -7.76 14.04
C LEU A 128 -7.68 -9.02 13.22
N LEU A 129 -6.53 -9.06 12.54
CA LEU A 129 -6.12 -10.20 11.72
C LEU A 129 -5.99 -11.49 12.55
N ILE A 130 -5.39 -11.41 13.74
CA ILE A 130 -5.26 -12.52 14.68
C ILE A 130 -6.64 -12.98 15.16
N PHE A 131 -7.54 -12.05 15.48
CA PHE A 131 -8.91 -12.35 15.86
C PHE A 131 -9.67 -13.05 14.73
N LEU A 132 -9.60 -12.54 13.49
CA LEU A 132 -10.22 -13.19 12.33
C LEU A 132 -9.66 -14.59 12.09
N ALA A 133 -8.33 -14.78 12.22
CA ALA A 133 -7.70 -16.08 12.08
C ALA A 133 -8.17 -17.09 13.14
N ARG A 134 -8.25 -16.67 14.41
CA ARG A 134 -8.58 -17.55 15.53
C ARG A 134 -10.06 -17.84 15.63
N ASP A 135 -10.90 -16.84 15.45
CA ASP A 135 -12.34 -16.92 15.71
C ASP A 135 -13.14 -17.22 14.44
N GLN A 136 -12.75 -16.63 13.31
CA GLN A 136 -13.44 -16.81 12.02
C GLN A 136 -12.75 -17.84 11.12
N LYS A 137 -11.59 -18.36 11.56
CA LYS A 137 -10.83 -19.43 10.88
C LYS A 137 -10.40 -19.05 9.46
N ILE A 138 -10.20 -17.76 9.19
CA ILE A 138 -9.62 -17.34 7.91
C ILE A 138 -8.16 -17.78 7.83
N HIS A 139 -7.70 -18.13 6.62
CA HIS A 139 -6.30 -18.46 6.38
C HIS A 139 -5.49 -17.18 6.14
N MET A 140 -4.39 -16.97 6.87
CA MET A 140 -3.53 -15.79 6.63
C MET A 140 -2.97 -15.74 5.20
N SER A 141 -2.79 -16.89 4.55
CA SER A 141 -2.40 -16.97 3.14
C SER A 141 -3.45 -16.44 2.15
N SER A 142 -4.71 -16.25 2.56
CA SER A 142 -5.76 -15.63 1.72
C SER A 142 -5.90 -14.12 1.94
N VAL A 143 -5.15 -13.55 2.88
CA VAL A 143 -5.13 -12.11 3.19
C VAL A 143 -4.18 -11.37 2.26
N HIS A 144 -4.61 -10.22 1.78
CA HIS A 144 -3.76 -9.28 1.02
C HIS A 144 -3.91 -7.86 1.57
N LEU A 145 -2.79 -7.27 2.01
CA LEU A 145 -2.72 -5.90 2.50
C LEU A 145 -2.25 -4.98 1.36
N ILE A 146 -2.99 -3.91 1.08
CA ILE A 146 -2.69 -2.92 0.05
C ILE A 146 -2.48 -1.60 0.77
N GLY A 147 -1.22 -1.21 0.94
CA GLY A 147 -0.83 -0.08 1.79
C GLY A 147 -0.18 1.03 0.98
N HIS A 148 -0.75 2.24 1.04
CA HIS A 148 -0.16 3.43 0.43
C HIS A 148 0.66 4.23 1.43
N SER A 149 1.86 4.69 1.05
CA SER A 149 2.68 5.58 1.89
C SER A 149 2.98 4.93 3.26
N MET A 150 2.64 5.59 4.37
CA MET A 150 2.71 5.01 5.73
C MET A 150 1.86 3.74 5.88
N GLY A 151 0.80 3.56 5.09
CA GLY A 151 0.00 2.34 5.04
C GLY A 151 0.79 1.11 4.57
N GLY A 152 1.81 1.30 3.73
CA GLY A 152 2.74 0.22 3.35
C GLY A 152 3.57 -0.24 4.54
N GLN A 153 4.05 0.69 5.35
CA GLN A 153 4.81 0.40 6.57
C GLN A 153 3.92 -0.20 7.68
N ILE A 154 2.67 0.26 7.79
CA ILE A 154 1.66 -0.34 8.67
C ILE A 154 1.39 -1.80 8.28
N SER A 155 1.33 -2.07 6.97
CA SER A 155 1.12 -3.43 6.46
C SER A 155 2.25 -4.37 6.89
N ALA A 156 3.51 -3.94 6.73
CA ALA A 156 4.70 -4.67 7.15
C ALA A 156 4.68 -4.99 8.65
N SER A 157 4.55 -3.95 9.48
CA SER A 157 4.56 -4.10 10.94
C SER A 157 3.40 -4.97 11.45
N ALA A 158 2.21 -4.86 10.86
CA ALA A 158 1.09 -5.73 11.22
C ALA A 158 1.33 -7.19 10.81
N ALA A 159 1.90 -7.42 9.62
CA ALA A 159 2.21 -8.76 9.13
C ALA A 159 3.29 -9.45 9.97
N TYR A 160 4.34 -8.73 10.34
CA TYR A 160 5.35 -9.20 11.29
C TYR A 160 4.73 -9.65 12.62
N GLN A 161 3.86 -8.82 13.21
CA GLN A 161 3.18 -9.16 14.46
C GLN A 161 2.28 -10.40 14.33
N VAL A 162 1.56 -10.53 13.22
CA VAL A 162 0.76 -11.73 12.91
C VAL A 162 1.65 -12.97 12.81
N GLN A 163 2.80 -12.86 12.15
CA GLN A 163 3.77 -13.96 12.03
C GLN A 163 4.32 -14.38 13.39
N GLN A 164 4.65 -13.42 14.26
CA GLN A 164 5.10 -13.73 15.63
C GLN A 164 4.00 -14.41 16.46
N ALA A 165 2.74 -13.97 16.31
CA ALA A 165 1.62 -14.45 17.12
C ALA A 165 1.03 -15.80 16.65
N LEU A 166 1.08 -16.09 15.35
CA LEU A 166 0.44 -17.26 14.74
C LEU A 166 1.42 -18.24 14.09
N GLY A 167 2.68 -17.85 13.86
CA GLY A 167 3.63 -18.63 13.06
C GLY A 167 3.25 -18.70 11.58
N GLN A 168 2.39 -17.80 11.10
CA GLN A 168 1.84 -17.78 9.74
C GLN A 168 2.15 -16.45 9.06
N LYS A 169 2.62 -16.49 7.81
CA LYS A 169 2.74 -15.30 6.98
C LYS A 169 1.41 -14.93 6.34
N ILE A 170 1.22 -13.63 6.13
CA ILE A 170 0.13 -13.10 5.30
C ILE A 170 0.39 -13.47 3.83
N GLY A 171 -0.69 -13.65 3.05
CA GLY A 171 -0.63 -14.06 1.65
C GLY A 171 0.11 -13.07 0.75
N ARG A 172 -0.30 -11.79 0.77
CA ARG A 172 0.32 -10.77 -0.06
C ARG A 172 0.39 -9.41 0.64
N ILE A 173 1.45 -8.65 0.40
CA ILE A 173 1.47 -7.21 0.65
C ILE A 173 1.76 -6.51 -0.67
N THR A 174 0.95 -5.51 -1.01
CA THR A 174 1.29 -4.57 -2.08
C THR A 174 1.60 -3.20 -1.47
N GLY A 175 2.86 -2.79 -1.57
CA GLY A 175 3.32 -1.48 -1.14
C GLY A 175 3.14 -0.45 -2.26
N LEU A 176 2.25 0.52 -2.07
CA LEU A 176 2.02 1.61 -3.02
C LEU A 176 2.82 2.83 -2.57
N ASP A 177 3.99 2.99 -3.16
CA ASP A 177 4.99 4.01 -2.83
C ASP A 177 5.20 4.18 -1.30
N PRO A 178 5.71 3.14 -0.60
CA PRO A 178 5.82 3.13 0.85
C PRO A 178 6.65 4.31 1.38
N ALA A 179 6.26 4.88 2.53
CA ALA A 179 6.91 6.09 3.05
C ALA A 179 8.38 5.86 3.43
N SER A 180 9.28 6.76 3.02
CA SER A 180 10.71 6.76 3.35
C SER A 180 11.06 7.59 4.60
N PRO A 181 10.58 8.84 4.77
CA PRO A 181 11.04 9.67 5.90
C PRO A 181 10.63 9.06 7.26
N LEU A 182 11.60 8.95 8.17
CA LEU A 182 11.49 8.28 9.48
C LEU A 182 11.19 6.76 9.41
N PHE A 183 11.41 6.15 8.25
CA PHE A 183 11.37 4.70 8.05
C PHE A 183 12.67 4.23 7.40
N GLU A 184 12.93 4.62 6.15
CA GLU A 184 14.17 4.32 5.43
C GLU A 184 15.22 5.44 5.64
N TRP A 185 14.78 6.69 5.79
CA TRP A 185 15.66 7.84 5.96
C TRP A 185 15.25 8.77 7.12
N PRO A 186 16.16 9.11 8.06
CA PRO A 186 17.48 8.52 8.24
C PRO A 186 17.38 7.01 8.50
N GLU A 187 18.42 6.27 8.13
CA GLU A 187 18.44 4.81 8.28
C GLU A 187 18.08 4.44 9.74
N PRO A 188 17.06 3.59 9.95
CA PRO A 188 16.54 3.32 11.28
C PRO A 188 17.48 2.38 12.03
N ASP A 189 17.48 2.46 13.36
CA ASP A 189 18.23 1.52 14.19
C ASP A 189 17.64 0.08 14.12
N ASN A 190 16.37 -0.04 13.72
CA ASN A 190 15.64 -1.30 13.59
C ASN A 190 14.98 -1.41 12.21
N LEU A 191 15.52 -2.28 11.35
CA LEU A 191 14.99 -2.53 10.01
C LEU A 191 13.73 -3.40 10.01
N ASN A 192 13.38 -4.06 11.13
CA ASN A 192 12.19 -4.93 11.19
C ASN A 192 10.85 -4.16 11.14
N GLU A 193 10.90 -2.83 11.08
CA GLU A 193 9.73 -1.96 10.92
C GLU A 193 9.57 -1.42 9.50
N LEU A 194 10.54 -1.72 8.63
CA LEU A 194 10.54 -1.31 7.23
C LEU A 194 9.97 -2.44 6.39
N LEU A 195 9.07 -2.12 5.46
CA LEU A 195 8.55 -3.09 4.50
C LEU A 195 9.70 -3.85 3.82
N ASP A 196 9.64 -5.18 3.90
CA ASP A 196 10.60 -6.06 3.25
C ASP A 196 9.93 -7.35 2.73
N SER A 197 10.63 -8.07 1.85
CA SER A 197 10.16 -9.33 1.26
C SER A 197 9.75 -10.39 2.30
N SER A 198 10.28 -10.33 3.52
CA SER A 198 10.03 -11.29 4.59
C SER A 198 8.64 -11.16 5.22
N ASP A 199 7.95 -10.03 5.07
CA ASP A 199 6.69 -9.73 5.75
C ASP A 199 5.49 -10.58 5.27
N ALA A 200 5.54 -11.12 4.06
CA ALA A 200 4.46 -11.93 3.50
C ALA A 200 4.97 -13.10 2.65
N LEU A 201 4.06 -13.96 2.19
CA LEU A 201 4.37 -15.00 1.19
C LEU A 201 4.73 -14.38 -0.17
N PHE A 202 4.20 -13.19 -0.46
CA PHE A 202 4.53 -12.39 -1.64
C PHE A 202 4.42 -10.90 -1.32
N VAL A 203 5.41 -10.12 -1.73
CA VAL A 203 5.47 -8.68 -1.51
C VAL A 203 5.80 -8.04 -2.85
N ASP A 204 4.94 -7.15 -3.33
CA ASP A 204 5.15 -6.38 -4.53
C ASP A 204 5.05 -4.89 -4.26
N VAL A 205 5.99 -4.10 -4.76
CA VAL A 205 6.11 -2.68 -4.42
C VAL A 205 6.10 -1.84 -5.69
N ILE A 206 5.29 -0.78 -5.71
CA ILE A 206 5.25 0.19 -6.81
C ILE A 206 5.87 1.48 -6.32
N HIS A 207 7.07 1.80 -6.79
CA HIS A 207 7.79 3.02 -6.48
C HIS A 207 7.42 4.10 -7.50
N THR A 208 6.90 5.22 -7.04
CA THR A 208 6.53 6.34 -7.90
C THR A 208 7.05 7.68 -7.43
N ASN A 209 7.57 7.79 -6.21
CA ASN A 209 8.17 9.00 -5.67
C ASN A 209 9.41 8.72 -4.79
N SER A 210 10.26 7.79 -5.23
CA SER A 210 11.50 7.40 -4.58
C SER A 210 12.42 8.57 -4.30
N GLY A 211 12.89 8.70 -3.05
CA GLY A 211 13.86 9.73 -2.65
C GLY A 211 13.23 11.07 -2.25
N HIS A 212 11.90 11.17 -2.38
CA HIS A 212 11.08 12.25 -1.86
C HIS A 212 10.23 11.75 -0.68
N LEU A 213 9.02 11.27 -0.94
CA LEU A 213 8.19 10.63 0.07
C LEU A 213 8.32 9.11 0.08
N GLY A 214 8.56 8.51 -1.09
CA GLY A 214 8.63 7.07 -1.28
C GLY A 214 10.01 6.49 -0.99
N MET A 215 10.04 5.21 -0.64
CA MET A 215 11.27 4.43 -0.48
C MET A 215 12.07 4.36 -1.78
N VAL A 216 13.40 4.35 -1.66
CA VAL A 216 14.33 4.18 -2.78
C VAL A 216 14.74 2.72 -2.92
N LYS A 217 15.13 2.09 -1.82
CA LYS A 217 15.61 0.72 -1.79
C LYS A 217 14.47 -0.24 -2.14
N PRO A 218 14.76 -1.34 -2.86
CA PRO A 218 13.82 -2.44 -3.04
C PRO A 218 13.35 -2.97 -1.69
N ALA A 219 12.05 -3.23 -1.58
CA ALA A 219 11.35 -3.66 -0.37
C ALA A 219 10.47 -4.90 -0.63
N GLY A 220 10.39 -5.38 -1.86
CA GLY A 220 9.55 -6.51 -2.24
C GLY A 220 10.31 -7.78 -2.58
N HIS A 221 9.52 -8.80 -2.91
CA HIS A 221 9.98 -9.82 -3.85
C HIS A 221 10.09 -9.21 -5.25
N VAL A 222 9.15 -8.33 -5.60
CA VAL A 222 9.11 -7.65 -6.90
C VAL A 222 8.94 -6.16 -6.70
N ASP A 223 9.87 -5.38 -7.21
CA ASP A 223 9.87 -3.92 -7.08
C ASP A 223 9.75 -3.27 -8.45
N TYR A 224 8.69 -2.50 -8.65
CA TYR A 224 8.37 -1.82 -9.89
C TYR A 224 8.73 -0.34 -9.80
N TYR A 225 9.46 0.16 -10.79
CA TYR A 225 9.88 1.55 -10.91
C TYR A 225 9.37 2.14 -12.24
N PRO A 226 8.04 2.35 -12.38
CA PRO A 226 7.46 3.06 -13.51
C PRO A 226 8.12 4.43 -13.69
N ASN A 227 8.55 4.73 -14.91
CA ASN A 227 9.22 5.98 -15.27
C ASN A 227 10.49 6.27 -14.42
N GLY A 228 11.15 5.21 -13.93
CA GLY A 228 12.32 5.33 -13.04
C GLY A 228 11.96 5.44 -11.56
N GLY A 229 10.67 5.56 -11.23
CA GLY A 229 10.15 5.49 -9.86
C GLY A 229 10.22 6.78 -9.04
N ASP A 230 10.55 7.93 -9.65
CA ASP A 230 10.73 9.22 -8.94
C ASP A 230 9.71 10.29 -9.38
N ASP A 231 9.80 10.73 -10.63
CA ASP A 231 8.91 11.73 -11.21
C ASP A 231 7.98 11.10 -12.24
N GLN A 232 6.67 11.22 -12.00
CA GLN A 232 5.67 10.60 -12.86
C GLN A 232 5.14 11.56 -13.92
N PRO A 233 4.95 11.11 -15.17
CA PRO A 233 4.36 11.94 -16.22
C PRO A 233 3.03 12.57 -15.79
N GLY A 234 2.82 13.84 -16.13
CA GLY A 234 1.63 14.62 -15.76
C GLY A 234 1.62 15.16 -14.32
N CYS A 235 2.64 14.87 -13.51
CA CYS A 235 2.78 15.45 -12.17
C CYS A 235 3.67 16.69 -12.18
N GLY A 236 3.15 17.81 -11.65
CA GLY A 236 3.93 19.05 -11.49
C GLY A 236 4.69 19.14 -10.15
N PHE A 237 4.38 18.28 -9.18
CA PHE A 237 4.98 18.26 -7.84
C PHE A 237 5.05 16.83 -7.31
N TRP A 238 6.04 16.52 -6.47
CA TRP A 238 6.33 15.17 -5.96
C TRP A 238 5.15 14.50 -5.24
N VAL A 239 4.26 15.26 -4.59
CA VAL A 239 3.04 14.71 -3.95
C VAL A 239 2.10 14.03 -4.97
N CYS A 240 2.02 14.54 -6.20
CA CYS A 240 1.26 13.88 -7.27
C CYS A 240 1.91 12.55 -7.66
N SER A 241 3.24 12.53 -7.79
CA SER A 241 4.00 11.31 -8.08
C SER A 241 3.77 10.26 -6.98
N HIS A 242 3.63 10.68 -5.72
CA HIS A 242 3.34 9.78 -4.60
C HIS A 242 1.95 9.10 -4.70
N ILE A 243 0.93 9.81 -5.21
CA ILE A 243 -0.41 9.25 -5.44
C ILE A 243 -0.46 8.34 -6.66
N ARG A 244 0.44 8.54 -7.62
CA ARG A 244 0.46 7.78 -8.88
C ARG A 244 0.56 6.26 -8.68
N ALA A 245 1.21 5.78 -7.63
CA ALA A 245 1.23 4.34 -7.31
C ALA A 245 -0.18 3.75 -7.10
N VAL A 246 -1.06 4.50 -6.44
CA VAL A 246 -2.46 4.11 -6.24
C VAL A 246 -3.22 4.10 -7.56
N GLU A 247 -3.01 5.11 -8.40
CA GLU A 247 -3.67 5.24 -9.69
C GLU A 247 -3.24 4.12 -10.64
N TYR A 248 -1.94 3.80 -10.69
CA TYR A 248 -1.42 2.66 -11.44
C TYR A 248 -1.99 1.34 -10.93
N PHE A 249 -2.01 1.11 -9.61
CA PHE A 249 -2.59 -0.11 -9.07
C PHE A 249 -4.08 -0.23 -9.40
N THR A 250 -4.84 0.86 -9.26
CA THR A 250 -6.27 0.91 -9.58
C THR A 250 -6.51 0.67 -11.07
N ALA A 251 -5.69 1.25 -11.96
CA ALA A 251 -5.77 1.01 -13.40
C ALA A 251 -5.43 -0.45 -13.77
N SER A 252 -4.48 -1.07 -13.07
CA SER A 252 -4.12 -2.49 -13.27
C SER A 252 -5.24 -3.45 -12.87
N ILE A 253 -6.13 -3.08 -11.95
CA ILE A 253 -7.33 -3.88 -11.65
C ILE A 253 -8.30 -3.86 -12.84
N ARG A 254 -8.46 -2.69 -13.47
CA ARG A 254 -9.35 -2.55 -14.64
C ARG A 254 -8.80 -3.27 -15.86
N LYS A 255 -7.47 -3.20 -16.07
CA LYS A 255 -6.78 -3.80 -17.21
C LYS A 255 -5.48 -4.47 -16.73
N PRO A 256 -5.52 -5.78 -16.41
CA PRO A 256 -4.38 -6.52 -15.85
C PRO A 256 -3.11 -6.52 -16.70
N ASP A 257 -3.26 -6.48 -18.03
CA ASP A 257 -2.14 -6.47 -18.98
C ASP A 257 -1.64 -5.06 -19.34
N LEU A 258 -2.15 -4.02 -18.67
CA LEU A 258 -1.85 -2.62 -18.96
C LEU A 258 -0.38 -2.30 -18.80
N PHE A 259 0.25 -2.80 -17.72
CA PHE A 259 1.61 -2.43 -17.38
C PHE A 259 2.53 -3.64 -17.48
N LYS A 260 3.36 -3.67 -18.54
CA LYS A 260 4.40 -4.68 -18.71
C LYS A 260 5.74 -4.11 -18.25
N ALA A 261 6.23 -4.63 -17.14
CA ALA A 261 7.50 -4.23 -16.56
C ALA A 261 8.62 -5.23 -16.92
N TYR A 262 9.85 -4.75 -17.06
CA TYR A 262 10.97 -5.54 -17.56
C TYR A 262 12.13 -5.56 -16.57
N PRO A 263 12.79 -6.71 -16.36
CA PRO A 263 13.87 -6.83 -15.40
C PRO A 263 15.14 -6.14 -15.91
N TYR A 264 15.67 -5.23 -15.10
CA TYR A 264 16.95 -4.55 -15.31
C TYR A 264 17.64 -4.28 -13.97
N SER A 265 18.93 -3.97 -13.98
CA SER A 265 19.65 -3.63 -12.75
C SER A 265 19.47 -2.16 -12.33
N SER A 266 19.12 -1.28 -13.28
CA SER A 266 18.80 0.12 -13.00
C SER A 266 17.92 0.73 -14.08
N TRP A 267 17.42 1.94 -13.81
CA TRP A 267 16.66 2.74 -14.76
C TRP A 267 17.50 3.15 -15.98
N GLU A 268 18.77 3.51 -15.77
CA GLU A 268 19.70 3.88 -16.83
C GLU A 268 19.93 2.70 -17.78
N GLU A 269 20.13 1.50 -17.24
CA GLU A 269 20.28 0.29 -18.05
C GLU A 269 19.01 0.00 -18.86
N TYR A 270 17.83 0.20 -18.26
CA TYR A 270 16.56 0.11 -18.97
C TYR A 270 16.52 1.10 -20.15
N LEU A 271 16.85 2.38 -19.93
CA LEU A 271 16.83 3.41 -20.96
C LEU A 271 17.82 3.16 -22.10
N GLU A 272 19.04 2.70 -21.79
CA GLU A 272 20.06 2.39 -22.79
C GLU A 272 19.68 1.19 -23.66
N ARG A 273 18.97 0.21 -23.08
CA ARG A 273 18.62 -1.05 -23.75
C ARG A 273 17.23 -1.03 -24.38
N ASP A 274 16.38 -0.08 -24.01
CA ASP A 274 15.09 0.22 -24.64
C ASP A 274 15.28 0.89 -26.01
N THR A 275 15.86 0.13 -26.95
CA THR A 275 16.16 0.55 -28.33
C THR A 275 15.15 0.00 -29.34
N GLY A 276 13.93 -0.34 -28.91
CA GLY A 276 12.92 -0.98 -29.75
C GLY A 276 13.00 -2.52 -29.83
N ASN A 277 13.82 -3.15 -28.99
CA ASN A 277 13.94 -4.62 -28.87
C ASN A 277 13.16 -5.22 -27.67
N LEU A 278 12.35 -4.42 -26.95
CA LEU A 278 11.52 -4.92 -25.84
C LEU A 278 10.55 -6.03 -26.29
N ASN A 279 10.13 -6.04 -27.56
CA ASN A 279 9.27 -7.06 -28.15
C ASN A 279 9.88 -8.49 -28.13
N LYS A 280 11.17 -8.63 -27.84
CA LYS A 280 11.84 -9.93 -27.67
C LYS A 280 11.96 -10.38 -26.21
N ARG A 281 11.60 -9.53 -25.25
CA ARG A 281 11.66 -9.81 -23.82
C ARG A 281 10.26 -10.09 -23.29
N VAL A 282 10.16 -11.04 -22.37
CA VAL A 282 8.91 -11.33 -21.67
C VAL A 282 8.80 -10.35 -20.51
N GLY A 283 7.89 -9.37 -20.63
CA GLY A 283 7.54 -8.48 -19.53
C GLY A 283 6.64 -9.19 -18.51
N VAL A 284 6.66 -8.71 -17.28
CA VAL A 284 5.80 -9.22 -16.19
C VAL A 284 4.75 -8.15 -15.84
N PRO A 285 3.54 -8.55 -15.41
CA PRO A 285 2.49 -7.58 -15.10
C PRO A 285 2.76 -6.86 -13.79
N MET A 286 2.68 -5.52 -13.79
CA MET A 286 2.68 -4.73 -12.55
C MET A 286 1.25 -4.60 -11.98
N GLY A 287 1.15 -4.57 -10.65
CA GLY A 287 -0.09 -4.28 -9.93
C GLY A 287 -0.90 -5.53 -9.65
N TRP A 288 -2.22 -5.51 -9.89
CA TRP A 288 -3.13 -6.57 -9.47
C TRP A 288 -2.69 -7.98 -9.91
N ALA A 289 -2.25 -8.13 -11.16
CA ALA A 289 -1.82 -9.41 -11.73
C ALA A 289 -0.41 -9.88 -11.32
N ALA A 290 0.35 -9.07 -10.57
CA ALA A 290 1.61 -9.50 -10.00
C ALA A 290 1.40 -10.69 -9.05
N ASN A 291 2.28 -11.69 -9.12
CA ASN A 291 2.10 -12.95 -8.39
C ASN A 291 3.46 -13.63 -8.09
N PRO A 292 3.49 -14.65 -7.21
CA PRO A 292 4.72 -15.28 -6.75
C PRO A 292 5.56 -16.00 -7.82
N SER A 293 5.03 -16.22 -9.04
CA SER A 293 5.81 -16.83 -10.12
C SER A 293 6.75 -15.83 -10.79
N ILE A 294 6.59 -14.53 -10.54
CA ILE A 294 7.48 -13.49 -11.06
C ILE A 294 8.84 -13.62 -10.37
N PRO A 295 9.96 -13.69 -11.12
CA PRO A 295 11.28 -13.75 -10.52
C PRO A 295 11.56 -12.55 -9.61
N ILE A 296 12.25 -12.79 -8.51
CA ILE A 296 12.61 -11.72 -7.57
C ILE A 296 13.50 -10.69 -8.27
N GLY A 297 13.22 -9.40 -8.10
CA GLY A 297 14.05 -8.33 -8.64
C GLY A 297 13.34 -7.01 -8.90
N CYS A 298 14.09 -6.09 -9.51
CA CYS A 298 13.62 -4.77 -9.90
C CYS A 298 13.15 -4.76 -11.36
N TYR A 299 12.04 -4.09 -11.62
CA TYR A 299 11.38 -4.04 -12.91
C TYR A 299 11.04 -2.61 -13.30
N TYR A 300 11.27 -2.29 -14.57
CA TYR A 300 11.19 -0.93 -15.10
C TYR A 300 10.34 -0.89 -16.37
N PHE A 301 9.66 0.23 -16.59
CA PHE A 301 8.98 0.56 -17.83
C PHE A 301 8.66 2.06 -17.88
N LYS A 302 8.42 2.61 -19.06
CA LYS A 302 7.81 3.93 -19.25
C LYS A 302 6.32 3.80 -19.39
N THR A 303 5.57 4.75 -18.84
CA THR A 303 4.17 4.92 -19.22
C THR A 303 4.07 5.78 -20.48
N HIS A 304 3.28 5.36 -21.45
CA HIS A 304 3.05 6.06 -22.72
C HIS A 304 1.75 6.87 -22.72
N GLY A 305 1.53 7.70 -23.76
CA GLY A 305 0.39 8.64 -23.83
C GLY A 305 -0.98 7.99 -23.60
N GLU A 306 -1.25 6.84 -24.22
CA GLU A 306 -2.52 6.12 -24.04
C GLU A 306 -2.68 5.56 -22.63
N GLU A 307 -1.60 5.04 -22.02
CA GLU A 307 -1.65 4.54 -20.64
C GLU A 307 -1.89 5.72 -19.68
N GLN A 308 -1.18 6.84 -19.88
CA GLN A 308 -1.34 8.06 -19.11
C GLN A 308 -2.77 8.61 -19.22
N GLU A 309 -3.33 8.63 -20.42
CA GLU A 309 -4.72 9.02 -20.65
C GLU A 309 -5.67 8.06 -19.94
N TYR A 310 -5.52 6.75 -20.10
CA TYR A 310 -6.35 5.74 -19.46
C TYR A 310 -6.37 5.87 -17.93
N ILE A 311 -5.22 6.13 -17.31
CA ILE A 311 -5.12 6.33 -15.86
C ILE A 311 -5.94 7.55 -15.42
N MET A 312 -5.86 8.65 -16.18
CA MET A 312 -6.49 9.93 -15.82
C MET A 312 -7.98 10.00 -16.16
N THR A 313 -8.37 9.48 -17.32
CA THR A 313 -9.72 9.63 -17.88
C THR A 313 -10.59 8.39 -17.64
N LYS A 314 -9.96 7.23 -17.43
CA LYS A 314 -10.62 5.92 -17.32
C LYS A 314 -11.40 5.52 -18.58
N THR A 315 -11.16 6.20 -19.71
CA THR A 315 -12.02 6.05 -20.89
C THR A 315 -11.35 5.46 -22.11
N THR A 316 -10.01 5.44 -22.25
CA THR A 316 -9.43 5.02 -23.54
C THR A 316 -8.04 4.35 -23.49
N ILE A 317 -8.01 3.06 -23.83
CA ILE A 317 -7.05 2.48 -24.80
C ILE A 317 -7.98 1.85 -25.84
N GLU A 318 -8.48 2.67 -26.75
CA GLU A 318 -9.94 2.81 -26.98
C GLU A 318 -10.77 1.55 -26.97
N ASP A 319 -10.52 0.57 -27.83
CA ASP A 319 -11.61 -0.33 -28.09
C ASP A 319 -11.75 -1.50 -27.12
N SER A 320 -10.71 -2.03 -26.43
CA SER A 320 -10.53 -3.44 -25.92
C SER A 320 -11.68 -4.23 -25.22
N GLU A 321 -12.92 -3.92 -25.53
CA GLU A 321 -13.74 -4.58 -26.57
C GLU A 321 -14.74 -5.56 -25.99
N VAL A 322 -15.88 -5.00 -25.59
CA VAL A 322 -17.22 -5.59 -25.71
C VAL A 322 -17.35 -7.04 -25.22
N GLU A 323 -17.15 -7.31 -23.93
CA GLU A 323 -17.64 -8.55 -23.28
C GLU A 323 -17.56 -8.40 -21.75
N TYR A 324 -18.52 -7.70 -21.14
CA TYR A 324 -19.51 -8.41 -20.32
C TYR A 324 -20.24 -9.50 -21.11
N LEU A 325 -19.72 -10.73 -21.08
CA LEU A 325 -20.54 -11.94 -21.18
C LEU A 325 -20.31 -12.81 -19.93
#